data_AF-A0A969DJ47-F1
#
_entry.id   AF-A0A969DJ47-F1
#
_cell.length_a   1.000
_cell.length_b   1.000
_cell.length_c   1.000
_cell.angle_alpha   90.00
_cell.angle_beta   90.00
_cell.angle_gamma   90.00
#
_symmetry.space_group_name_H-M   'P 1'
#
loop_
_entity.id
_entity.type
_entity.pdbx_description
1 polymer ?
#
loop_
_entity_poly.entity_id
_entity_poly.type
_entity_poly.pdbx_seq_one_letter_code
_entity_poly.pdbx_strand_id
1 'polypeptide(L)' 'MVYLNDTQQGGETTFQKLGQTFRPTRGQGIIWHSLNPDGSPNPNTLHQAKPVQSGEKTIITKWFRERPTCVKTARQG' A
#
# COMPACT_ATOMS: atom_id res chain seq x y z
N MET A 1 -1.50 -2.57 3.85
CA MET A 1 -0.02 -2.53 4.02
C MET A 1 0.29 -2.47 5.49
N VAL A 2 1.29 -3.20 5.96
CA VAL A 2 1.70 -3.24 7.39
C VAL A 2 3.17 -2.88 7.49
N TYR A 3 3.53 -2.03 8.46
CA TYR A 3 4.92 -1.68 8.77
C TYR A 3 5.52 -2.74 9.70
N LEU A 4 6.68 -3.28 9.33
CA LEU A 4 7.34 -4.36 10.08
C LEU A 4 8.37 -3.86 11.09
N ASN A 5 8.75 -2.59 10.99
CA ASN A 5 9.66 -1.88 11.90
C ASN A 5 9.29 -0.39 11.99
N ASP A 6 9.81 0.28 13.00
CA ASP A 6 9.78 1.75 13.09
C ASP A 6 10.88 2.34 12.20
N THR A 7 10.59 3.45 11.51
CA THR A 7 11.64 4.24 10.86
C THR A 7 12.22 5.29 11.79
N GLN A 8 13.54 5.44 11.77
CA GLN A 8 14.23 6.47 12.55
C GLN A 8 13.87 7.86 12.03
N GLN A 9 14.01 8.08 10.72
CA GLN A 9 13.65 9.34 10.08
C GLN A 9 13.13 9.14 8.65
N GLY A 10 12.05 9.83 8.30
CA GLY A 10 11.39 9.73 7.01
C GLY A 10 10.65 8.40 6.81
N GLY A 11 10.41 8.05 5.55
CA GLY A 11 9.71 6.82 5.18
C GLY A 11 8.19 6.90 5.33
N GLU A 12 7.59 8.07 5.53
CA GLU A 12 6.15 8.21 5.68
C GLU A 12 5.39 7.78 4.42
N THR A 13 4.22 7.18 4.58
CA THR A 13 3.29 6.98 3.48
C THR A 13 2.30 8.15 3.45
N THR A 14 2.28 8.90 2.35
CA THR A 14 1.44 10.11 2.19
C THR A 14 0.35 9.88 1.15
N PHE A 15 -0.89 10.18 1.51
CA PHE A 15 -2.05 10.27 0.62
C PHE A 15 -2.30 11.74 0.31
N GLN A 16 -1.72 12.24 -0.77
CA GLN A 16 -1.65 13.68 -1.05
C GLN A 16 -3.03 14.32 -1.15
N LYS A 17 -3.96 13.69 -1.87
CA LYS A 17 -5.32 14.23 -2.05
C LYS A 17 -6.18 14.20 -0.80
N LEU A 18 -5.83 13.37 0.18
CA LEU A 18 -6.51 13.30 1.47
C LEU A 18 -5.84 14.17 2.55
N GLY A 19 -4.67 14.75 2.26
CA GLY A 19 -3.87 15.47 3.25
C GLY A 19 -3.40 14.59 4.42
N GLN A 20 -3.36 13.25 4.25
CA GLN A 20 -3.02 12.31 5.30
C GLN A 20 -1.60 11.78 5.14
N THR A 21 -0.86 11.72 6.24
CA THR A 21 0.51 11.19 6.28
C THR A 21 0.65 10.22 7.45
N PHE A 22 1.17 9.03 7.17
CA PHE A 22 1.33 7.96 8.16
C PHE A 22 2.82 7.67 8.36
N ARG A 23 3.32 7.85 9.58
CA ARG A 23 4.68 7.46 9.96
C ARG A 23 4.76 5.92 10.08
N PRO A 24 5.85 5.27 9.62
CA PRO A 24 6.06 3.85 9.88
C PRO A 24 6.19 3.58 11.37
N THR A 25 5.23 2.83 11.90
CA THR A 25 5.23 2.35 13.27
C THR A 25 5.02 0.84 13.25
N ARG A 26 5.94 0.09 13.88
CA ARG A 26 5.96 -1.37 13.86
C ARG A 26 4.60 -1.93 14.29
N GLY A 27 4.06 -2.83 13.46
CA GLY A 27 2.78 -3.49 13.70
C GLY A 27 1.56 -2.69 13.24
N GLN A 28 1.71 -1.40 12.89
CA GLN A 28 0.59 -0.62 12.37
C GLN A 28 0.26 -1.00 10.93
N GLY A 29 -1.03 -1.15 10.64
CA GLY A 29 -1.57 -1.39 9.31
C GLY A 29 -2.34 -0.19 8.78
N ILE A 30 -2.18 0.09 7.48
CA ILE A 30 -3.05 0.99 6.72
C ILE A 30 -3.74 0.23 5.60
N ILE A 31 -5.05 0.42 5.48
CA ILE A 31 -5.94 -0.26 4.53
C ILE A 31 -6.73 0.82 3.79
N TRP A 32 -6.87 0.67 2.47
CA TRP A 32 -7.63 1.59 1.64
C TRP A 32 -8.22 0.85 0.43
N HIS A 33 -9.25 1.45 -0.17
CA HIS A 33 -9.87 0.97 -1.40
C HIS A 33 -9.34 1.75 -2.60
N SER A 34 -8.58 1.09 -3.48
CA SER A 34 -8.10 1.71 -4.72
C SER A 34 -9.21 1.96 -5.75
N LEU A 35 -10.42 1.45 -5.52
CA LEU A 35 -11.60 1.61 -6.37
C LEU A 35 -12.71 2.32 -5.60
N ASN A 36 -13.57 3.03 -6.34
CA ASN A 36 -14.85 3.52 -5.87
C ASN A 36 -15.88 2.37 -5.83
N PRO A 37 -17.08 2.57 -5.22
CA PRO A 37 -18.12 1.56 -5.17
C PRO A 37 -18.60 1.07 -6.54
N ASP A 38 -18.47 1.89 -7.59
CA ASP A 38 -18.79 1.56 -8.98
C ASP A 38 -17.67 0.81 -9.73
N GLY A 39 -16.56 0.51 -9.05
CA GLY A 39 -15.39 -0.17 -9.62
C GLY A 39 -14.43 0.75 -10.38
N SER A 40 -14.72 2.05 -10.53
CA SER A 40 -13.78 3.01 -11.13
C SER A 40 -12.57 3.26 -10.21
N PRO A 41 -11.38 3.61 -10.73
CA PRO A 41 -10.24 3.96 -9.89
C PRO A 41 -10.56 5.12 -8.94
N ASN A 42 -10.20 4.99 -7.67
CA ASN A 42 -10.38 6.05 -6.67
C ASN A 42 -9.15 6.98 -6.66
N PRO A 43 -9.24 8.19 -7.26
CA PRO A 43 -8.10 9.10 -7.38
C PRO A 43 -7.65 9.67 -6.04
N ASN A 44 -8.51 9.67 -5.01
CA ASN A 44 -8.18 10.19 -3.68
C ASN A 44 -7.18 9.31 -2.95
N THR A 45 -7.07 8.03 -3.35
CA THR A 45 -6.13 7.08 -2.75
C THR A 45 -4.74 7.10 -3.37
N LEU A 46 -4.42 8.09 -4.21
CA LEU A 46 -3.07 8.32 -4.70
C LEU A 46 -2.12 8.50 -3.51
N HIS A 47 -1.16 7.59 -3.40
CA HIS A 47 -0.23 7.55 -2.29
C HIS A 47 1.20 7.34 -2.76
N GLN A 48 2.15 7.79 -1.94
CA GLN A 48 3.58 7.62 -2.17
C GLN A 48 4.28 7.29 -0.86
N ALA A 49 5.39 6.55 -0.95
CA ALA A 49 6.35 6.45 0.13
C ALA A 49 7.32 7.63 0.02
N LYS A 50 7.46 8.42 1.08
CA LYS A 50 8.51 9.42 1.19
C LYS A 50 9.88 8.73 1.36
N PRO A 51 10.98 9.39 0.96
CA PRO A 51 12.33 8.87 1.19
C PRO A 51 12.57 8.52 2.66
N VAL A 52 13.26 7.41 2.90
CA VAL A 52 13.84 7.12 4.21
C VAL A 52 15.10 7.97 4.34
N GLN A 53 15.16 8.82 5.36
CA GLN A 53 16.28 9.73 5.59
C GLN A 53 17.34 9.08 6.49
N SER A 54 16.91 8.22 7.43
CA SER A 54 17.80 7.43 8.29
C SER A 54 17.15 6.10 8.68
N GLY A 55 17.97 5.06 8.78
CA GLY A 55 17.56 3.69 9.07
C GLY A 55 16.99 2.97 7.85
N GLU A 56 16.06 2.06 8.08
CA GLU A 56 15.40 1.26 7.04
C GLU A 56 13.88 1.21 7.25
N LYS A 57 13.13 0.95 6.18
CA LYS A 57 11.67 0.75 6.22
C LYS A 57 11.34 -0.58 5.55
N THR A 58 10.78 -1.50 6.32
CA THR A 58 10.32 -2.80 5.82
C THR A 58 8.80 -2.89 5.94
N ILE A 59 8.15 -3.28 4.85
CA ILE A 59 6.69 -3.39 4.78
C ILE A 59 6.27 -4.73 4.19
N ILE A 60 5.04 -5.13 4.51
CA ILE A 60 4.31 -6.14 3.73
C ILE A 60 3.05 -5.52 3.13
N THR A 61 2.83 -5.78 1.84
CA THR A 61 1.66 -5.29 1.10
C THR A 61 0.88 -6.47 0.53
N LYS A 62 -0.42 -6.50 0.82
CA LYS A 62 -1.37 -7.43 0.21
C LYS A 62 -2.31 -6.64 -0.67
N TRP A 63 -2.41 -7.04 -1.93
CA TRP A 63 -3.43 -6.54 -2.85
C TRP A 63 -4.59 -7.51 -2.90
N PHE A 64 -5.80 -6.95 -2.76
CA PHE A 64 -7.06 -7.65 -3.02
C PHE A 64 -7.53 -7.23 -4.41
N ARG A 65 -8.03 -8.19 -5.19
CA ARG A 65 -8.50 -7.99 -6.57
C ARG A 65 -9.98 -8.28 -6.61
N GLU A 66 -10.75 -7.42 -7.26
CA GLU A 66 -12.18 -7.63 -7.49
C GLU A 66 -12.43 -8.88 -8.34
N ARG A 67 -11.55 -9.11 -9.34
CA ARG A 67 -11.64 -10.25 -10.25
C ARG A 67 -10.54 -11.26 -9.96
N PRO A 68 -10.81 -12.58 -10.12
CA PRO A 68 -9.79 -13.59 -10.01
C PRO A 68 -8.68 -13.36 -11.04
N THR A 69 -7.44 -13.33 -10.60
CA THR A 69 -6.29 -13.45 -11.49
C THR A 69 -6.08 -14.92 -11.80
N CYS A 70 -6.90 -15.49 -12.70
CA CYS A 70 -6.68 -16.84 -13.17
C CYS A 70 -5.34 -16.87 -13.92
N VAL A 71 -4.33 -17.53 -13.33
CA VAL A 71 -3.18 -18.01 -14.08
C VAL A 71 -3.68 -19.25 -14.80
N LYS A 72 -3.92 -19.16 -16.12
CA LYS A 72 -4.20 -20.34 -16.93
C LYS A 72 -2.98 -21.27 -16.79
N THR A 73 -3.10 -22.30 -15.95
CA THR A 73 -2.13 -23.39 -15.96
C THR A 73 -2.35 -24.10 -17.28
N ALA A 74 -1.49 -23.83 -18.26
CA ALA A 74 -1.45 -24.62 -19.48
C ALA A 74 -1.10 -26.05 -19.07
N ARG A 75 -2.10 -26.93 -18.97
CA ARG A 75 -1.86 -28.36 -19.07
C ARG A 75 -1.49 -28.60 -20.53
N GLN A 76 -0.19 -28.73 -20.80
CA GLN A 76 0.25 -29.42 -22.01
C GLN A 76 -0.15 -30.89 -21.82
N GLY A 77 -1.15 -31.31 -22.59
CA GLY A 77 -1.39 -32.72 -22.88
C GLY A 77 -0.55 -33.16 -24.06
#